data_AF-A0A842I6F4-F1
#
_entry.id   AF-A0A842I6F4-F1
#
_cell.length_a   1.000
_cell.length_b   1.000
_cell.length_c   1.000
_cell.angle_alpha   90.00
_cell.angle_beta   90.00
_cell.angle_gamma   90.00
#
_symmetry.space_group_name_H-M   'P 1'
#
loop_
_entity.id
_entity.type
_entity.pdbx_description
1 polymer ?
#
loop_
_entity_poly.entity_id
_entity_poly.type
_entity_poly.pdbx_seq_one_letter_code
_entity_poly.pdbx_strand_id
1 'polypeptide(L)'
;MTDQSFALLSVRMLAAGTKLRTGVAPDDYTAVEELSAGEAIYDPISRRFHDISDMSCGTLDRDRARDCGLDLFQLGPVAGAAPPVTCMIESRNLSPIPRKSDGPNTEPTVFYRLSFGVRVVIDTGTALCEMR
;
A
#
# COMPACT_ATOMS: atom_id res chain seq x y z
N MET A 1 24.95 3.50 -14.45
CA MET A 1 23.59 4.03 -14.26
C MET A 1 22.63 2.94 -14.67
N THR A 2 22.22 2.09 -13.73
CA THR A 2 21.22 1.06 -13.98
C THR A 2 19.85 1.70 -13.86
N ASP A 3 19.12 1.73 -14.96
CA ASP A 3 17.70 2.07 -15.04
C ASP A 3 16.93 1.03 -14.20
N GLN A 4 16.70 1.35 -12.92
CA GLN A 4 15.87 0.55 -12.03
C GLN A 4 14.42 0.97 -12.22
N SER A 5 13.88 0.75 -13.41
CA SER A 5 12.45 0.76 -13.67
C SER A 5 11.83 -0.47 -12.99
N PHE A 6 11.83 -0.49 -11.65
CA PHE A 6 10.92 -1.34 -10.91
C PHE A 6 9.51 -0.80 -11.16
N ALA A 7 8.70 -1.57 -11.87
CA ALA A 7 7.27 -1.30 -11.96
C ALA A 7 6.68 -1.50 -10.56
N LEU A 8 6.66 -0.44 -9.75
CA LEU A 8 6.00 -0.44 -8.45
C LEU A 8 4.51 -0.64 -8.66
N LEU A 9 3.92 -1.52 -7.86
CA LEU A 9 2.48 -1.77 -7.91
C LEU A 9 1.74 -0.50 -7.43
N SER A 10 0.79 -0.01 -8.22
CA SER A 10 -0.05 1.13 -7.82
C SER A 10 -1.14 0.63 -6.86
N VAL A 11 -0.96 0.98 -5.59
CA VAL A 11 -1.86 0.66 -4.49
C VAL A 11 -2.89 1.77 -4.33
N ARG A 12 -4.12 1.38 -3.99
CA ARG A 12 -5.23 2.28 -3.70
C ARG A 12 -5.58 2.31 -2.21
N MET A 13 -5.51 1.16 -1.55
CA MET A 13 -5.78 1.08 -0.11
C MET A 13 -4.86 0.06 0.56
N LEU A 14 -4.57 0.29 1.83
CA LEU A 14 -3.74 -0.57 2.69
C LEU A 14 -4.58 -1.09 3.85
N ALA A 15 -4.43 -2.36 4.21
CA ALA A 15 -5.13 -2.92 5.36
C ALA A 15 -4.64 -2.28 6.66
N ALA A 16 -5.52 -2.19 7.66
CA ALA A 16 -5.15 -1.87 9.04
C ALA A 16 -3.99 -2.76 9.53
N GLY A 17 -3.11 -2.22 10.35
CA GLY A 17 -1.87 -2.84 10.81
C GLY A 17 -0.70 -2.71 9.83
N THR A 18 -0.94 -2.17 8.61
CA THR A 18 0.16 -1.90 7.68
C THR A 18 1.00 -0.75 8.21
N LYS A 19 2.30 -0.98 8.35
CA LYS A 19 3.28 0.03 8.75
C LYS A 19 3.75 0.83 7.54
N LEU A 20 3.88 2.15 7.69
CA LEU A 20 4.34 3.07 6.65
C LEU A 20 5.49 3.92 7.17
N ARG A 21 6.50 4.12 6.33
CA ARG A 21 7.66 4.91 6.72
C ARG A 21 7.31 6.39 6.82
N THR A 22 7.45 6.92 8.02
CA THR A 22 7.11 8.32 8.37
C THR A 22 8.33 9.13 8.74
N GLY A 23 9.52 8.51 8.82
CA GLY A 23 10.76 9.22 9.09
C GLY A 23 11.95 8.82 8.23
N VAL A 24 13.02 9.58 8.40
CA VAL A 24 14.27 9.40 7.64
C VAL A 24 15.00 8.13 8.09
N ALA A 25 14.89 7.75 9.37
CA ALA A 25 15.47 6.51 9.85
C ALA A 25 14.78 5.29 9.19
N PRO A 26 15.53 4.22 8.88
CA PRO A 26 15.02 3.07 8.13
C PRO A 26 13.99 2.22 8.88
N ASP A 27 13.86 2.43 10.19
CA ASP A 27 12.97 1.75 11.13
C ASP A 27 11.85 2.64 11.67
N ASP A 28 11.74 3.88 11.18
CA ASP A 28 10.74 4.84 11.62
C ASP A 28 9.42 4.65 10.84
N TYR A 29 8.58 3.77 11.40
CA TYR A 29 7.30 3.41 10.82
C TYR A 29 6.14 3.67 11.77
N THR A 30 5.05 4.16 11.21
CA THR A 30 3.76 4.37 11.88
C THR A 30 2.71 3.47 11.25
N ALA A 31 1.77 2.95 12.05
CA ALA A 31 0.67 2.15 11.51
C ALA A 31 -0.28 3.05 10.69
N VAL A 32 -0.84 2.55 9.59
CA VAL A 32 -1.67 3.36 8.70
C VAL A 32 -2.90 3.91 9.42
N GLU A 33 -3.49 3.17 10.35
CA GLU A 33 -4.64 3.59 11.16
C GLU A 33 -4.32 4.68 12.20
N GLU A 34 -3.04 4.90 12.49
CA GLU A 34 -2.58 5.95 13.41
C GLU A 34 -2.33 7.29 12.69
N LEU A 35 -2.38 7.28 11.35
CA LEU A 35 -2.14 8.46 10.53
C LEU A 35 -3.40 9.29 10.29
N SER A 36 -3.20 10.56 9.96
CA SER A 36 -4.24 11.53 9.63
C SER A 36 -3.86 12.42 8.45
N ALA A 37 -4.86 13.03 7.82
CA ALA A 37 -4.62 14.08 6.83
C ALA A 37 -3.84 15.25 7.46
N GLY A 38 -2.85 15.77 6.73
CA GLY A 38 -1.90 16.78 7.21
C GLY A 38 -0.61 16.21 7.82
N GLU A 39 -0.55 14.91 8.13
CA GLU A 39 0.71 14.24 8.44
C GLU A 39 1.46 13.82 7.17
N ALA A 40 2.75 13.50 7.30
CA ALA A 40 3.61 13.25 6.14
C ALA A 40 4.16 11.82 6.10
N ILE A 41 4.25 11.28 4.88
CA ILE A 41 4.96 10.03 4.57
C ILE A 41 6.35 10.35 4.00
N TYR A 42 7.35 9.57 4.39
CA TYR A 42 8.69 9.69 3.82
C TYR A 42 8.84 8.80 2.58
N ASP A 43 9.07 9.41 1.43
CA ASP A 43 9.38 8.71 0.18
C ASP A 43 10.90 8.41 0.11
N PRO A 44 11.32 7.14 0.18
CA PRO A 44 12.74 6.78 0.19
C PRO A 44 13.43 6.95 -1.17
N ILE A 45 12.68 6.97 -2.27
CA ILE A 45 13.19 7.11 -3.62
C ILE A 45 13.49 8.59 -3.91
N SER A 46 12.54 9.47 -3.61
CA SER A 46 12.71 10.91 -3.78
C SER A 46 13.45 11.58 -2.62
N ARG A 47 13.53 10.90 -1.47
CA ARG A 47 14.10 11.39 -0.19
C ARG A 47 13.40 12.65 0.31
N ARG A 48 12.06 12.66 0.24
CA ARG A 48 11.22 13.80 0.62
C ARG A 48 10.03 13.36 1.45
N PHE A 49 9.47 14.31 2.18
CA PHE A 49 8.19 14.16 2.86
C PHE A 49 7.05 14.61 1.96
N HIS A 50 5.97 13.85 2.01
CA HIS A 50 4.74 14.12 1.26
C HIS A 50 3.56 14.12 2.21
N ASP A 51 2.89 15.26 2.32
CA ASP A 51 1.71 15.42 3.16
C ASP A 51 0.53 14.61 2.60
N ILE A 52 -0.14 13.89 3.49
CA ILE A 52 -1.39 13.20 3.21
C ILE A 52 -2.46 14.27 3.02
N SER A 53 -2.95 14.43 1.78
CA SER A 53 -3.92 15.48 1.46
C SER A 53 -5.34 15.14 1.89
N ASP A 54 -5.68 13.86 1.82
CA ASP A 54 -6.97 13.32 2.26
C ASP A 54 -6.80 11.86 2.69
N MET A 55 -7.66 11.43 3.60
CA MET A 55 -7.63 10.08 4.14
C MET A 55 -9.05 9.56 4.34
N SER A 56 -9.30 8.34 3.86
CA SER A 56 -10.57 7.66 4.05
C SER A 56 -10.35 6.21 4.44
N CYS A 57 -11.30 5.62 5.17
CA CYS A 57 -11.26 4.22 5.51
C CYS A 57 -12.60 3.53 5.19
N GLY A 58 -12.53 2.22 4.99
CA GLY A 58 -13.70 1.41 4.71
C GLY A 58 -13.46 -0.05 5.06
N THR A 59 -14.49 -0.70 5.59
CA THR A 59 -14.47 -2.14 5.84
C THR A 59 -14.93 -2.87 4.59
N LEU A 60 -14.03 -3.63 3.97
CA LEU A 60 -14.26 -4.31 2.71
C LEU A 60 -13.92 -5.79 2.85
N ASP A 61 -14.76 -6.62 2.23
CA ASP A 61 -14.42 -7.99 1.87
C ASP A 61 -14.02 -8.03 0.38
N ARG A 62 -13.64 -9.22 -0.10
CA ARG A 62 -13.19 -9.42 -1.48
C ARG A 62 -14.26 -9.06 -2.52
N ASP A 63 -15.52 -9.34 -2.25
CA ASP A 63 -16.61 -9.15 -3.21
C ASP A 63 -16.97 -7.67 -3.31
N ARG A 64 -17.09 -6.97 -2.17
CA ARG A 64 -17.26 -5.51 -2.14
C ARG A 64 -16.11 -4.76 -2.77
N ALA A 65 -14.87 -5.23 -2.60
CA ALA A 65 -13.71 -4.64 -3.28
C ALA A 65 -13.85 -4.73 -4.81
N ARG A 66 -14.28 -5.88 -5.32
CA ARG A 66 -14.49 -6.12 -6.76
C ARG A 66 -15.61 -5.28 -7.33
N ASP A 67 -16.70 -5.09 -6.59
CA ASP A 67 -17.79 -4.20 -6.98
C ASP A 67 -17.31 -2.74 -7.13
N CYS A 68 -16.29 -2.35 -6.36
CA CYS A 68 -15.58 -1.07 -6.49
C CYS A 68 -14.47 -1.06 -7.56
N GLY A 69 -14.30 -2.14 -8.34
CA GLY A 69 -13.25 -2.28 -9.35
C GLY A 69 -11.84 -2.45 -8.77
N LEU A 70 -11.74 -2.93 -7.53
CA LEU A 70 -10.51 -3.22 -6.83
C LEU A 70 -10.31 -4.72 -6.66
N ASP A 71 -9.05 -5.16 -6.64
CA ASP A 71 -8.68 -6.51 -6.26
C ASP A 71 -7.82 -6.49 -5.01
N LEU A 72 -8.10 -7.45 -4.11
CA LEU A 72 -7.26 -7.74 -2.97
C LEU A 72 -5.95 -8.37 -3.45
N PHE A 73 -4.84 -7.82 -2.98
CA PHE A 73 -3.50 -8.27 -3.33
C PHE A 73 -2.63 -8.37 -2.07
N GLN A 74 -1.70 -9.32 -2.06
CA GLN A 74 -0.69 -9.44 -1.02
C GLN A 74 0.67 -9.06 -1.58
N LEU A 75 1.22 -7.95 -1.10
CA LEU A 75 2.60 -7.57 -1.34
C LEU A 75 3.50 -8.45 -0.48
N GLY A 76 4.22 -9.38 -1.13
CA GLY A 76 5.16 -10.26 -0.46
C GLY A 76 6.51 -9.57 -0.17
N PRO A 77 7.27 -10.08 0.81
CA PRO A 77 8.62 -9.62 1.05
C PRO A 77 9.53 -9.95 -0.15
N VAL A 78 10.30 -8.97 -0.62
CA VAL A 78 11.26 -9.16 -1.73
C VAL A 78 12.42 -10.08 -1.30
N ALA A 79 12.77 -10.10 -0.01
CA ALA A 79 13.62 -11.10 0.64
C ALA A 79 13.56 -10.93 2.18
N GLY A 80 12.86 -11.79 2.91
CA GLY A 80 13.00 -11.95 4.38
C GLY A 80 11.81 -11.54 5.29
N ALA A 81 11.69 -12.31 6.37
CA ALA A 81 11.00 -12.23 7.68
C ALA A 81 9.72 -11.39 7.94
N ALA A 82 9.42 -10.34 7.18
CA ALA A 82 8.26 -9.49 7.44
C ALA A 82 6.96 -10.13 6.90
N PRO A 83 5.83 -10.02 7.62
CA PRO A 83 4.54 -10.52 7.14
C PRO A 83 4.13 -9.78 5.86
N PRO A 84 3.49 -10.48 4.90
CA PRO A 84 3.04 -9.84 3.67
C PRO A 84 2.04 -8.72 3.97
N VAL A 85 2.11 -7.65 3.19
CA VAL A 85 1.18 -6.52 3.32
C VAL A 85 -0.05 -6.79 2.46
N THR A 86 -1.23 -6.75 3.09
CA THR A 86 -2.50 -6.86 2.38
C THR A 86 -2.94 -5.48 1.92
N CYS A 87 -3.22 -5.34 0.62
CA CYS A 87 -3.59 -4.08 0.00
C CYS A 87 -4.64 -4.27 -1.09
N MET A 88 -5.21 -3.17 -1.56
CA MET A 88 -6.10 -3.13 -2.71
C MET A 88 -5.47 -2.37 -3.87
N ILE A 89 -5.66 -2.91 -5.07
CA ILE A 89 -5.18 -2.32 -6.32
C ILE A 89 -6.32 -2.25 -7.32
N GLU A 90 -6.23 -1.40 -8.35
CA GLU A 90 -7.21 -1.41 -9.43
C GLU A 90 -7.15 -2.70 -10.23
N SER A 91 -8.31 -3.34 -10.46
CA SER A 91 -8.40 -4.62 -11.17
C SER A 91 -7.78 -4.63 -12.56
N ARG A 92 -7.76 -3.46 -13.22
CA ARG A 92 -7.18 -3.29 -14.57
C ARG A 92 -5.66 -3.44 -14.58
N ASN A 93 -5.00 -3.30 -13.42
CA ASN A 93 -3.54 -3.38 -13.29
C ASN A 93 -3.00 -4.83 -13.23
N LEU A 94 -3.86 -5.85 -13.29
CA LEU A 94 -3.51 -7.26 -12.99
C LEU A 94 -3.29 -8.21 -14.19
N SER A 95 -3.13 -7.73 -15.42
CA SER A 95 -3.00 -8.62 -16.60
C SER A 95 -1.55 -9.11 -16.86
N PRO A 96 -1.28 -10.40 -17.15
CA PRO A 96 -1.79 -11.64 -16.56
C PRO A 96 -0.74 -12.18 -15.56
N ILE A 97 -0.62 -11.58 -14.38
CA ILE A 97 0.23 -12.17 -13.33
C ILE A 97 -0.51 -13.43 -12.82
N PRO A 98 0.13 -14.61 -12.73
CA PRO A 98 -0.51 -15.82 -12.25
C PRO A 98 -1.14 -15.56 -10.89
N ARG A 99 -2.46 -15.59 -10.84
CA ARG A 99 -3.24 -15.44 -9.63
C ARG A 99 -2.89 -16.61 -8.72
N LYS A 100 -2.01 -16.40 -7.75
CA LYS A 100 -2.00 -17.25 -6.55
C LYS A 100 -3.21 -16.83 -5.70
N SER A 101 -4.39 -17.18 -6.19
CA SER A 101 -5.63 -17.10 -5.44
C SER A 101 -5.68 -18.30 -4.49
N ASP A 102 -4.92 -18.23 -3.40
CA ASP A 102 -5.15 -19.11 -2.26
C ASP A 102 -4.66 -18.42 -1.00
N GLY A 103 -5.57 -17.66 -0.40
CA GLY A 103 -5.46 -17.11 0.94
C GLY A 103 -6.88 -16.86 1.44
N PRO A 104 -7.29 -17.44 2.58
CA PRO A 104 -8.64 -17.27 3.10
C PRO A 104 -8.75 -15.85 3.70
N ASN A 105 -9.78 -15.09 3.34
CA ASN A 105 -10.62 -14.45 4.35
C ASN A 105 -11.84 -13.79 3.71
N THR A 106 -12.99 -14.42 3.94
CA THR A 106 -14.34 -13.87 3.77
C THR A 106 -14.65 -12.82 4.85
N GLU A 107 -13.69 -12.51 5.72
CA GLU A 107 -13.88 -11.60 6.84
C GLU A 107 -13.67 -10.14 6.40
N PRO A 108 -14.63 -9.26 6.69
CA PRO A 108 -14.50 -7.83 6.43
C PRO A 108 -13.26 -7.27 7.13
N THR A 109 -12.37 -6.65 6.36
CA THR A 109 -11.13 -6.04 6.86
C THR A 109 -11.19 -4.53 6.65
N VAL A 110 -10.64 -3.75 7.59
CA VAL A 110 -10.57 -2.28 7.45
C VAL A 110 -9.40 -1.91 6.56
N PHE A 111 -9.67 -1.10 5.55
CA PHE A 111 -8.67 -0.55 4.64
C PHE A 111 -8.64 0.97 4.71
N TYR A 112 -7.46 1.53 4.54
CA TYR A 112 -7.20 2.97 4.52
C TYR A 112 -6.69 3.39 3.15
N ARG A 113 -7.30 4.44 2.61
CA ARG A 113 -6.84 5.15 1.43
C ARG A 113 -6.15 6.43 1.86
N LEU A 114 -4.92 6.60 1.38
CA LEU A 114 -4.15 7.83 1.48
C LEU A 114 -4.16 8.50 0.11
N SER A 115 -4.47 9.79 0.09
CA SER A 115 -4.38 10.60 -1.13
C SER A 115 -3.23 11.60 -0.99
N PHE A 116 -2.58 11.90 -2.11
CA PHE A 116 -1.47 12.84 -2.16
C PHE A 116 -1.64 13.81 -3.33
N GLY A 117 -1.05 14.99 -3.23
CA GLY A 117 -1.03 15.94 -4.36
C GLY A 117 -0.16 15.48 -5.54
N VAL A 118 0.66 14.45 -5.33
CA VAL A 118 1.64 13.91 -6.28
C VAL A 118 1.73 12.40 -6.14
N ARG A 119 2.38 11.73 -7.09
CA ARG A 119 2.78 10.32 -6.93
C ARG A 119 3.81 10.19 -5.80
N VAL A 120 3.57 9.27 -4.86
CA VAL A 120 4.45 8.98 -3.72
C VAL A 120 4.85 7.52 -3.72
N VAL A 121 6.13 7.23 -3.49
CA VAL A 121 6.60 5.87 -3.20
C VAL A 121 6.52 5.64 -1.69
N ILE A 122 5.77 4.61 -1.31
CA ILE A 122 5.56 4.23 0.09
C ILE A 122 6.40 3.00 0.41
N ASP A 123 7.13 3.08 1.52
CA ASP A 123 7.86 1.97 2.11
C ASP A 123 7.06 1.37 3.26
N THR A 124 6.71 0.09 3.13
CA THR A 124 5.96 -0.63 4.16
C THR A 124 6.84 -1.47 5.09
N GLY A 125 8.17 -1.38 4.94
CA GLY A 125 9.15 -2.26 5.58
C GLY A 125 9.15 -3.69 5.02
N THR A 126 8.15 -4.05 4.20
CA THR A 126 8.03 -5.37 3.53
C THR A 126 8.20 -5.22 2.01
N ALA A 127 7.60 -4.19 1.44
CA ALA A 127 7.63 -3.90 0.02
C ALA A 127 7.58 -2.39 -0.22
N LEU A 128 8.02 -1.97 -1.41
CA LEU A 128 7.77 -0.64 -1.93
C LEU A 128 6.53 -0.66 -2.83
N CYS A 129 5.67 0.35 -2.70
CA CYS A 129 4.52 0.53 -3.58
C CYS A 129 4.34 2.00 -3.98
N GLU A 130 3.53 2.24 -5.00
CA GLU A 130 3.16 3.59 -5.42
C GLU A 130 1.74 3.91 -4.97
N MET A 131 1.53 5.10 -4.41
CA MET A 131 0.19 5.67 -4.19
C MET A 131 0.05 7.05 -4.82
N ARG A 132 -1.20 7.43 -5.08
CA ARG A 132 -1.63 8.73 -5.63
C ARG A 132 -2.91 9.14 -4.91
#